data_AF-A0A965M4W7-F1
#
_entry.id   AF-A0A965M4W7-F1
#
_cell.length_a   1.000
_cell.length_b   1.000
_cell.length_c   1.000
_cell.angle_alpha   90.00
_cell.angle_beta   90.00
_cell.angle_gamma   90.00
#
_symmetry.space_group_name_H-M   'P 1'
#
loop_
_entity.id
_entity.type
_entity.pdbx_description
1 polymer ?
#
loop_
_entity_poly.entity_id
_entity_poly.type
_entity_poly.pdbx_seq_one_letter_code
_entity_poly.pdbx_strand_id
1 'polypeptide(L)'
;MISKIHHYQVGMHATRLSEDLQREIWGFAQAVIDEVNQDCADNRMKYWKSRLTLSVEHAKASGMDAEEIAHQCQLTLCSSRGTKPMPGDSLSRIESYLQTQGVPARLLSFNQAGAAGQFHSR
;
A
#
# COMPACT_ATOMS: atom_id res chain seq x y z
N MET A 1 31.69 24.69 1.17
CA MET A 1 30.51 24.27 0.37
C MET A 1 29.39 23.96 1.34
N ILE A 2 28.34 24.77 1.36
CA ILE A 2 27.18 24.54 2.22
C ILE A 2 26.31 23.50 1.51
N SER A 3 26.16 22.32 2.12
CA SER A 3 25.22 21.29 1.65
C SER A 3 23.85 21.92 1.51
N LYS A 4 23.29 21.89 0.30
CA LYS A 4 21.88 22.20 0.06
C LYS A 4 21.06 21.10 0.75
N ILE A 5 20.71 21.34 2.00
CA ILE A 5 19.70 20.56 2.71
C ILE A 5 18.41 20.83 1.93
N HIS A 6 17.99 19.86 1.11
CA HIS A 6 16.65 19.81 0.55
C HIS A 6 15.70 19.68 1.73
N HIS A 7 15.26 20.82 2.27
CA HIS A 7 14.08 20.87 3.11
C HIS A 7 12.92 20.47 2.23
N TYR A 8 12.57 19.18 2.23
CA TYR A 8 11.26 18.72 1.84
C TYR A 8 10.26 19.39 2.79
N GLN A 9 9.80 20.59 2.45
CA GLN A 9 8.54 21.09 2.96
C GLN A 9 7.47 20.18 2.38
N VAL A 10 7.21 19.07 3.07
CA VAL A 10 5.98 18.29 2.88
C VAL A 10 4.87 19.22 3.33
N GLY A 11 4.35 20.03 2.40
CA GLY A 11 3.21 20.90 2.68
C GLY A 11 2.06 20.03 3.17
N MET A 12 1.22 20.55 4.09
CA MET A 12 0.05 19.84 4.63
C MET A 12 -0.79 19.12 3.55
N HIS A 13 -0.80 19.62 2.32
CA HIS A 13 -1.46 19.01 1.16
C HIS A 13 -0.82 17.67 0.71
N ALA A 14 0.50 17.54 0.74
CA ALA A 14 1.19 16.29 0.44
C ALA A 14 0.92 15.24 1.52
N THR A 15 0.87 15.66 2.80
CA THR A 15 0.51 14.78 3.93
C THR A 15 -0.93 14.27 3.80
N ARG A 16 -1.88 15.17 3.49
CA ARG A 16 -3.28 14.78 3.30
C ARG A 16 -3.47 13.84 2.10
N LEU A 17 -2.77 14.11 0.99
CA LEU A 17 -2.81 13.24 -0.19
C LEU A 17 -2.25 11.84 0.13
N SER A 18 -1.14 11.76 0.88
CA SER A 18 -0.62 10.46 1.33
C SER A 18 -1.58 9.74 2.25
N GLU A 19 -2.19 10.41 3.23
CA GLU A 19 -3.15 9.79 4.15
C GLU A 19 -4.41 9.27 3.44
N ASP A 20 -4.94 10.04 2.49
CA ASP A 20 -6.08 9.61 1.67
C ASP A 20 -5.71 8.41 0.80
N LEU A 21 -4.53 8.42 0.17
CA LEU A 21 -4.01 7.29 -0.58
C LEU A 21 -3.84 6.04 0.30
N GLN A 22 -3.22 6.18 1.48
CA GLN A 22 -3.03 5.08 2.44
C GLN A 22 -4.38 4.48 2.89
N ARG A 23 -5.40 5.31 3.14
CA ARG A 23 -6.75 4.85 3.50
C ARG A 23 -7.36 3.99 2.42
N GLU A 24 -7.23 4.40 1.16
CA GLU A 24 -7.81 3.69 0.02
C GLU A 24 -7.05 2.38 -0.29
N ILE A 25 -5.71 2.39 -0.11
CA ILE A 25 -4.87 1.19 -0.16
C ILE A 25 -5.30 0.17 0.90
N TRP A 26 -5.52 0.64 2.14
CA TRP A 26 -5.98 -0.22 3.23
C TRP A 26 -7.36 -0.81 2.97
N GLY A 27 -8.30 0.00 2.47
CA GLY A 27 -9.64 -0.47 2.12
C GLY A 27 -9.64 -1.51 0.99
N PHE A 28 -8.81 -1.30 -0.04
CA PHE A 28 -8.60 -2.29 -1.09
C PHE A 28 -7.96 -3.58 -0.55
N ALA A 29 -6.94 -3.47 0.30
CA ALA A 29 -6.32 -4.64 0.92
C ALA A 29 -7.32 -5.46 1.74
N GLN A 30 -8.19 -4.80 2.52
CA GLN A 30 -9.26 -5.48 3.25
C GLN A 30 -10.21 -6.21 2.30
N ALA A 31 -10.59 -5.61 1.17
CA ALA A 31 -11.45 -6.25 0.18
C ALA A 31 -10.80 -7.48 -0.47
N VAL A 32 -9.48 -7.46 -0.69
CA VAL A 32 -8.71 -8.62 -1.17
C VAL A 32 -8.69 -9.74 -0.12
N ILE A 33 -8.48 -9.39 1.15
CA ILE A 33 -8.53 -10.35 2.26
C ILE A 33 -9.92 -10.99 2.37
N ASP A 34 -10.97 -10.17 2.31
CA ASP A 34 -12.36 -10.64 2.34
C ASP A 34 -12.62 -11.60 1.15
N GLU A 35 -12.09 -11.31 -0.05
CA GLU A 35 -12.25 -12.14 -1.24
C GLU A 35 -11.54 -13.49 -1.10
N VAL A 36 -10.32 -13.50 -0.54
CA VAL A 36 -9.58 -14.73 -0.24
C VAL A 36 -10.31 -15.59 0.79
N ASN A 37 -10.98 -14.97 1.76
CA ASN A 37 -11.78 -15.66 2.77
C ASN A 37 -13.19 -16.06 2.28
N GLN A 38 -13.54 -15.79 1.01
CA GLN A 38 -14.88 -16.00 0.43
C GLN A 38 -16.00 -15.18 1.10
N ASP A 39 -15.64 -14.13 1.84
CA ASP A 39 -16.55 -13.22 2.55
C ASP A 39 -16.79 -11.90 1.77
N CYS A 40 -16.32 -11.81 0.51
CA CYS A 40 -16.45 -10.60 -0.31
C CYS A 40 -17.52 -10.76 -1.39
N ALA A 41 -18.51 -9.87 -1.36
CA ALA A 41 -19.41 -9.68 -2.50
C ALA A 41 -18.66 -9.01 -3.67
N ASP A 42 -18.86 -9.48 -4.90
CA ASP A 42 -18.17 -8.98 -6.11
C ASP A 42 -18.25 -7.46 -6.31
N ASN A 43 -19.32 -6.84 -5.81
CA ASN A 43 -19.53 -5.40 -5.86
C ASN A 43 -18.52 -4.62 -5.00
N ARG A 44 -18.07 -5.19 -3.87
CA ARG A 44 -17.10 -4.60 -2.96
C ARG A 44 -15.72 -4.56 -3.59
N MET A 45 -15.30 -5.63 -4.25
CA MET A 45 -14.03 -5.66 -4.98
C MET A 45 -14.01 -4.64 -6.13
N LYS A 46 -15.09 -4.56 -6.93
CA LYS A 46 -15.21 -3.56 -8.00
C LYS A 46 -15.16 -2.12 -7.49
N TYR A 47 -15.86 -1.84 -6.39
CA TYR A 47 -15.85 -0.53 -5.75
C TYR A 47 -14.44 -0.12 -5.32
N TRP A 48 -13.72 -1.00 -4.62
CA TRP A 48 -12.38 -0.68 -4.13
C TRP A 48 -11.34 -0.58 -5.23
N LYS A 49 -11.43 -1.39 -6.29
CA LYS A 49 -10.60 -1.23 -7.50
C LYS A 49 -10.80 0.16 -8.10
N SER A 50 -12.06 0.56 -8.34
CA SER A 50 -12.37 1.87 -8.92
C SER A 50 -11.87 3.03 -8.04
N ARG A 51 -12.05 2.94 -6.71
CA ARG A 51 -11.56 3.99 -5.80
C ARG A 51 -10.04 4.06 -5.76
N LEU A 52 -9.36 2.93 -5.69
CA LEU A 52 -7.90 2.91 -5.66
C LEU A 52 -7.31 3.49 -6.96
N THR A 53 -7.90 3.16 -8.12
CA THR A 53 -7.51 3.76 -9.40
C THR A 53 -7.64 5.29 -9.37
N LEU A 54 -8.80 5.80 -8.96
CA LEU A 54 -9.01 7.25 -8.88
C LEU A 54 -8.02 7.93 -7.93
N SER A 55 -7.71 7.31 -6.78
CA SER A 55 -6.75 7.85 -5.82
C SER A 55 -5.32 7.84 -6.36
N VAL A 56 -4.91 6.79 -7.08
CA VAL A 56 -3.60 6.72 -7.74
C VAL A 56 -3.50 7.77 -8.85
N GLU A 57 -4.53 7.91 -9.68
CA GLU A 57 -4.58 8.93 -10.74
C GLU A 57 -4.54 10.34 -10.15
N HIS A 58 -5.31 10.60 -9.09
CA HIS A 58 -5.31 11.88 -8.39
C HIS A 58 -3.94 12.19 -7.76
N ALA A 59 -3.28 11.20 -7.16
CA ALA A 59 -1.94 11.36 -6.60
C ALA A 59 -0.92 11.74 -7.69
N LYS A 60 -0.94 11.04 -8.83
CA LYS A 60 -0.09 11.36 -9.99
C LYS A 60 -0.37 12.75 -10.54
N ALA A 61 -1.65 13.10 -10.73
CA ALA A 61 -2.06 14.42 -11.21
C ALA A 61 -1.64 15.55 -10.26
N SER A 62 -1.54 15.25 -8.97
CA SER A 62 -1.07 16.18 -7.93
C SER A 62 0.46 16.24 -7.81
N GLY A 63 1.21 15.53 -8.66
CA GLY A 63 2.67 15.54 -8.70
C GLY A 63 3.36 14.51 -7.80
N MET A 64 2.64 13.53 -7.25
CA MET A 64 3.24 12.41 -6.53
C MET A 64 3.86 11.42 -7.53
N ASP A 65 5.14 11.12 -7.34
CA ASP A 65 5.84 10.16 -8.20
C ASP A 65 5.35 8.72 -7.96
N ALA A 66 5.48 7.87 -8.98
CA ALA A 66 5.07 6.48 -8.89
C ALA A 66 5.86 5.70 -7.81
N GLU A 67 7.14 6.01 -7.61
CA GLU A 67 7.94 5.43 -6.52
C GLU A 67 7.44 5.88 -5.15
N GLU A 68 7.00 7.14 -5.02
CA GLU A 68 6.42 7.63 -3.77
C GLU A 68 5.07 6.94 -3.49
N ILE A 69 4.21 6.76 -4.50
CA ILE A 69 2.96 5.99 -4.36
C ILE A 69 3.27 4.55 -3.94
N ALA A 70 4.28 3.92 -4.55
CA ALA A 70 4.73 2.58 -4.18
C ALA A 70 5.23 2.51 -2.74
N HIS A 71 5.98 3.53 -2.29
CA HIS A 71 6.45 3.66 -0.92
C HIS A 71 5.27 3.82 0.07
N GLN A 72 4.26 4.63 -0.26
CA GLN A 72 3.04 4.75 0.55
C GLN A 72 2.27 3.42 0.66
N CYS A 73 2.25 2.62 -0.42
CA CYS A 73 1.70 1.26 -0.38
C CYS A 73 2.48 0.35 0.58
N GLN A 74 3.81 0.38 0.52
CA GLN A 74 4.66 -0.39 1.42
C GLN A 74 4.48 0.02 2.89
N LEU A 75 4.40 1.33 3.17
CA LEU A 75 4.14 1.83 4.53
C LEU A 75 2.80 1.31 5.06
N THR A 76 1.76 1.39 4.25
CA THR A 76 0.40 0.95 4.64
C THR A 76 0.33 -0.54 4.91
N LEU A 77 0.97 -1.35 4.05
CA LEU A 77 0.74 -2.79 3.99
C LEU A 77 1.82 -3.64 4.68
N CYS A 78 3.04 -3.13 4.80
CA CYS A 78 4.19 -3.85 5.32
C CYS A 78 4.70 -3.29 6.65
N SER A 79 4.47 -2.00 6.96
CA SER A 79 5.01 -1.36 8.17
C SER A 79 4.09 -1.42 9.40
N SER A 80 2.88 -1.98 9.28
CA SER A 80 1.99 -2.14 10.43
C SER A 80 2.52 -3.24 11.35
N ARG A 81 3.38 -2.83 12.30
CA ARG A 81 4.10 -3.63 13.31
C ARG A 81 3.23 -4.48 14.26
N GLY A 82 1.93 -4.58 14.03
CA GLY A 82 1.00 -5.35 14.88
C GLY A 82 -0.15 -6.02 14.15
N THR A 83 -0.27 -5.89 12.83
CA THR A 83 -1.33 -6.57 12.07
C THR A 83 -0.87 -7.95 11.63
N LYS A 84 -1.75 -8.94 11.79
CA LYS A 84 -1.56 -10.30 11.31
C LYS A 84 -1.02 -10.28 9.86
N PRO A 85 -0.03 -11.10 9.50
CA PRO A 85 0.45 -11.18 8.13
C PRO A 85 -0.73 -11.41 7.19
N MET A 86 -0.75 -10.67 6.08
CA MET A 86 -1.83 -10.81 5.10
C MET A 86 -1.94 -12.26 4.63
N PRO A 87 -3.16 -12.82 4.57
CA PRO A 87 -3.37 -14.22 4.21
C PRO A 87 -3.05 -14.50 2.74
N GLY A 88 -2.46 -15.67 2.50
CA GLY A 88 -2.34 -16.26 1.17
C GLY A 88 -1.59 -15.39 0.15
N ASP A 89 -2.18 -15.27 -1.04
CA ASP A 89 -1.68 -14.51 -2.18
C ASP A 89 -2.15 -13.03 -2.20
N SER A 90 -2.75 -12.54 -1.11
CA SER A 90 -3.33 -11.18 -1.04
C SER A 90 -2.33 -10.09 -1.45
N LEU A 91 -1.10 -10.15 -0.93
CA LEU A 91 -0.04 -9.19 -1.27
C LEU A 91 0.30 -9.24 -2.76
N SER A 92 0.41 -10.43 -3.34
CA SER A 92 0.68 -10.62 -4.78
C SER A 92 -0.44 -10.05 -5.64
N ARG A 93 -1.71 -10.20 -5.23
CA ARG A 93 -2.86 -9.62 -5.93
C ARG A 93 -2.87 -8.11 -5.86
N ILE A 94 -2.58 -7.55 -4.69
CA ILE A 94 -2.48 -6.10 -4.50
C ILE A 94 -1.34 -5.53 -5.35
N GLU A 95 -0.16 -6.18 -5.30
CA GLU A 95 1.01 -5.80 -6.09
C GLU A 95 0.70 -5.84 -7.59
N SER A 96 0.11 -6.93 -8.08
CA SER A 96 -0.28 -7.08 -9.48
C SER A 96 -1.24 -5.97 -9.91
N TYR A 97 -2.23 -5.63 -9.06
CA TYR A 97 -3.16 -4.55 -9.37
C TYR A 97 -2.45 -3.20 -9.46
N LEU A 98 -1.59 -2.85 -8.48
CA LEU A 98 -0.82 -1.61 -8.48
C LEU A 98 0.09 -1.49 -9.72
N GLN A 99 0.70 -2.59 -10.16
CA GLN A 99 1.49 -2.62 -11.39
C GLN A 99 0.64 -2.32 -12.64
N THR A 100 -0.62 -2.78 -12.71
CA THR A 100 -1.53 -2.38 -13.81
C THR A 100 -1.83 -0.88 -13.81
N GLN A 101 -1.74 -0.24 -12.66
CA GLN A 101 -1.89 1.21 -12.51
C GLN A 101 -0.57 1.96 -12.73
N GLY A 102 0.51 1.29 -13.16
CA GLY A 102 1.82 1.89 -13.37
C GLY A 102 2.51 2.32 -12.06
N VAL A 103 2.24 1.62 -10.95
CA VAL A 103 2.91 1.82 -9.67
C VAL A 103 3.91 0.66 -9.45
N PRO A 104 5.22 0.92 -9.32
CA PRO A 104 6.25 -0.12 -9.16
C PRO A 104 6.30 -0.69 -7.74
N ALA A 105 5.16 -1.13 -7.20
CA ALA A 105 5.07 -1.69 -5.86
C ALA A 105 5.86 -3.01 -5.73
N ARG A 106 6.53 -3.19 -4.59
CA ARG A 106 7.29 -4.39 -4.21
C ARG A 106 6.91 -4.81 -2.80
N LEU A 107 5.79 -5.52 -2.67
CA LEU A 107 5.17 -5.82 -1.38
C LEU A 107 5.64 -7.16 -0.79
N LEU A 108 5.98 -8.13 -1.66
CA LEU A 108 6.41 -9.47 -1.24
C LEU A 108 7.78 -9.48 -0.56
N SER A 109 8.70 -8.59 -0.94
CA SER A 109 10.06 -8.55 -0.41
C SER A 109 10.13 -8.21 1.08
N PHE A 110 9.14 -7.52 1.63
CA PHE A 110 9.12 -7.13 3.05
C PHE A 110 8.61 -8.23 3.98
N ASN A 111 7.77 -9.16 3.50
CA ASN A 111 7.16 -10.18 4.35
C ASN A 111 8.14 -11.31 4.75
N GLN A 112 9.23 -11.50 3.99
CA GLN A 112 10.27 -12.48 4.33
C GLN A 112 11.26 -11.99 5.40
N ALA A 113 11.41 -10.68 5.62
CA ALA A 113 12.38 -10.17 6.58
C ALA A 113 11.94 -10.26 8.06
N GLY A 114 10.64 -10.52 8.33
CA GLY A 114 10.07 -10.53 9.68
C GLY A 114 9.72 -11.92 10.25
N ALA A 115 9.73 -12.98 9.45
CA ALA A 115 9.31 -14.33 9.87
C ALA A 115 10.44 -15.21 10.45
N ALA A 116 11.65 -14.67 10.62
CA ALA A 116 12.80 -15.38 11.19
C ALA A 116 12.98 -15.18 12.72
N GLY A 117 11.92 -14.81 13.43
CA GLY A 117 11.88 -14.82 14.89
C GLY A 117 11.45 -16.19 15.42
N GLN A 118 12.36 -17.17 15.39
CA GLN A 118 12.19 -18.46 16.06
C GLN A 118 11.82 -18.25 17.54
N PHE A 119 10.55 -18.44 17.88
CA PHE A 119 10.12 -18.68 19.25
C PHE A 119 10.67 -20.04 19.69
N HIS A 120 11.86 -20.05 20.31
CA HIS A 120 12.29 -21.14 21.17
C HIS A 120 11.86 -20.81 22.60
N SER A 121 10.69 -21.30 23.00
CA SER A 121 10.35 -21.43 24.41
C SER A 121 10.77 -22.83 24.86
N ARG A 122 11.74 -22.88 25.78
CA ARG A 122 11.92 -23.98 26.72
C ARG A 122 11.64 -23.45 28.12
#